data_AF-A0AAN9YWA2-F1
#
_entry.id   AF-A0AAN9YWA2-F1
#
_cell.length_a   1.000
_cell.length_b   1.000
_cell.length_c   1.000
_cell.angle_alpha   90.00
_cell.angle_beta   90.00
_cell.angle_gamma   90.00
#
_symmetry.space_group_name_H-M   'P 1'
#
loop_
_entity.id
_entity.type
_entity.pdbx_description
1 polymer ?
#
loop_
_entity_poly.entity_id
_entity_poly.type
_entity_poly.pdbx_seq_one_letter_code
_entity_poly.pdbx_strand_id
1 'polypeptide(L)'
;MNVQSSLMTSTLIKLGAKLNGADLSGANILHIAAVLPRTEILQVLTKAEIDGIDIRSSVRGATPLSYFWYHLMSQSTASPYWARPGEEEIKAFEALLQDVRDRVIKIELDKLQAIIAMIKEGKILEAREELCQVMQVKTNARIEREAETFRVIELQVKEGMLEPAIESLEEFMDVSRARMQVSPFLEPEVDPIYFQYHCRGTKAEMMELMRVKREEWYTTSG
;
A
#
# COMPACT_ATOMS: atom_id res chain seq x y z
N MET A 1 4.32 22.95 -18.48
CA MET A 1 5.25 21.86 -18.90
C MET A 1 4.71 20.48 -18.47
N ASN A 2 3.45 20.12 -18.83
CA ASN A 2 2.74 18.98 -18.21
C ASN A 2 2.53 17.75 -19.11
N VAL A 3 2.57 17.90 -20.44
CA VAL A 3 2.25 16.80 -21.38
C VAL A 3 3.44 15.89 -21.66
N GLN A 4 4.67 16.40 -21.56
CA GLN A 4 5.87 15.63 -21.89
C GLN A 4 6.20 14.57 -20.83
N SER A 5 5.97 14.85 -19.55
CA SER A 5 6.26 13.90 -18.47
C SER A 5 5.28 12.72 -18.47
N SER A 6 3.97 12.95 -18.65
CA SER A 6 2.97 11.88 -18.76
C SER A 6 3.17 11.05 -20.03
N LEU A 7 3.52 11.68 -21.15
CA LEU A 7 3.84 10.99 -22.39
C LEU A 7 5.09 10.11 -22.24
N MET A 8 6.16 10.61 -21.61
CA MET A 8 7.36 9.84 -21.32
C MET A 8 7.04 8.64 -20.41
N THR A 9 6.32 8.85 -19.31
CA THR A 9 5.90 7.76 -18.41
C THR A 9 5.09 6.70 -19.16
N SER A 10 4.09 7.11 -19.94
CA SER A 10 3.28 6.18 -20.73
C SER A 10 4.10 5.41 -21.77
N THR A 11 5.11 6.05 -22.36
CA THR A 11 6.01 5.43 -23.35
C THR A 11 6.90 4.39 -22.67
N LEU A 12 7.50 4.71 -21.52
CA LEU A 12 8.31 3.77 -20.76
C LEU A 12 7.50 2.55 -20.31
N ILE A 13 6.26 2.76 -19.84
CA ILE A 13 5.36 1.66 -19.48
C ILE A 13 5.07 0.77 -20.69
N LYS A 14 4.75 1.36 -21.85
CA LYS A 14 4.56 0.61 -23.10
C LYS A 14 5.79 -0.15 -23.57
N LEU A 15 6.98 0.34 -23.22
CA LEU A 15 8.26 -0.33 -23.51
C LEU A 15 8.62 -1.41 -22.47
N GLY A 16 7.73 -1.73 -21.52
CA GLY A 16 7.93 -2.79 -20.54
C GLY A 16 8.73 -2.37 -19.31
N ALA A 17 8.73 -1.08 -18.96
CA ALA A 17 9.35 -0.61 -17.72
C ALA A 17 8.75 -1.34 -16.51
N LYS A 18 9.61 -1.92 -15.67
CA LYS A 18 9.19 -2.57 -14.43
C LYS A 18 8.70 -1.53 -13.43
N LEU A 19 7.47 -1.68 -12.95
CA LEU A 19 6.85 -0.74 -12.00
C LEU A 19 7.00 -1.16 -10.53
N ASN A 20 7.38 -2.42 -10.29
CA ASN A 20 7.60 -2.98 -8.95
C ASN A 20 9.02 -2.82 -8.42
N GLY A 21 9.85 -2.02 -9.10
CA GLY A 21 11.18 -1.68 -8.64
C GLY A 21 11.16 -0.71 -7.45
N ALA A 22 12.27 -0.70 -6.72
CA ALA A 22 12.57 0.31 -5.70
C ALA A 22 13.89 1.00 -6.05
N ASP A 23 14.00 2.29 -5.70
CA ASP A 23 15.24 3.03 -5.82
C ASP A 23 16.26 2.66 -4.72
N LEU A 24 17.42 3.33 -4.70
CA LEU A 24 18.48 3.09 -3.71
C LEU A 24 18.05 3.35 -2.26
N SER A 25 16.96 4.11 -2.05
CA SER A 25 16.40 4.36 -0.72
C SER A 25 15.34 3.32 -0.32
N GLY A 26 14.92 2.47 -1.27
CA GLY A 26 13.79 1.55 -1.11
C GLY A 26 12.46 2.13 -1.59
N ALA A 27 12.45 3.35 -2.15
CA ALA A 27 11.23 4.00 -2.61
C ALA A 27 10.76 3.38 -3.92
N ASN A 28 9.54 2.85 -3.90
CA ASN A 28 8.86 2.36 -5.10
C ASN A 28 8.06 3.47 -5.79
N ILE A 29 7.43 3.13 -6.91
CA ILE A 29 6.68 4.10 -7.74
C ILE A 29 5.57 4.84 -6.98
N LEU A 30 4.96 4.24 -5.95
CA LEU A 30 3.91 4.87 -5.16
C LEU A 30 4.47 5.97 -4.25
N HIS A 31 5.67 5.78 -3.69
CA HIS A 31 6.37 6.84 -2.94
C HIS A 31 6.70 8.02 -3.84
N ILE A 32 7.13 7.75 -5.08
CA ILE A 32 7.42 8.81 -6.05
C ILE A 32 6.14 9.55 -6.46
N ALA A 33 5.05 8.82 -6.72
CA ALA A 33 3.75 9.39 -7.03
C ALA A 33 3.18 10.26 -5.89
N ALA A 34 3.48 9.91 -4.64
CA ALA A 34 3.06 10.68 -3.47
C ALA A 34 3.72 12.07 -3.38
N VAL A 35 4.96 12.19 -3.85
CA VAL A 35 5.74 13.44 -3.82
C VAL A 35 5.42 14.34 -5.02
N LEU A 36 5.07 13.74 -6.16
CA LEU A 36 4.75 14.46 -7.39
C LEU A 36 3.35 14.06 -7.90
N PRO A 37 2.27 14.33 -7.14
CA PRO A 37 0.94 13.85 -7.47
C PRO A 37 0.32 14.69 -8.57
N ARG A 38 0.75 14.50 -9.81
CA ARG A 38 0.15 15.12 -10.99
C ARG A 38 -0.95 14.23 -11.52
N THR A 39 -2.15 14.78 -11.67
CA THR A 39 -3.35 14.04 -12.11
C THR A 39 -3.08 13.15 -13.33
N GLU A 40 -2.37 13.67 -14.33
CA GLU A 40 -2.07 12.92 -15.56
C GLU A 40 -1.13 11.74 -15.33
N ILE A 41 -0.16 11.88 -14.42
CA ILE A 41 0.77 10.79 -14.05
C ILE A 41 0.02 9.74 -13.23
N LEU A 42 -0.77 10.17 -12.25
CA LEU A 42 -1.57 9.28 -11.41
C LEU A 42 -2.54 8.45 -12.26
N GLN A 43 -3.24 9.07 -13.21
CA GLN A 43 -4.13 8.36 -14.14
C GLN A 43 -3.39 7.36 -15.04
N VAL A 44 -2.17 7.69 -15.49
CA VAL A 44 -1.33 6.76 -16.26
C VAL A 44 -0.93 5.57 -15.40
N LEU A 45 -0.55 5.81 -14.13
CA LEU A 45 -0.18 4.75 -13.19
C LEU A 45 -1.36 3.88 -12.76
N THR A 46 -2.56 4.45 -12.58
CA THR A 46 -3.77 3.66 -12.27
C THR A 46 -4.15 2.74 -13.42
N LYS A 47 -3.94 3.18 -14.66
CA LYS A 47 -4.16 2.34 -15.86
C LYS A 47 -3.02 1.35 -16.09
N ALA A 48 -1.91 1.51 -15.40
CA ALA A 48 -0.82 0.55 -15.45
C ALA A 48 -1.15 -0.60 -14.50
N GLU A 49 -0.91 -1.83 -14.96
CA GLU A 49 -1.08 -3.04 -14.15
C GLU A 49 0.10 -3.14 -13.16
N ILE A 50 0.09 -2.26 -12.14
CA ILE A 50 1.08 -2.25 -11.08
C ILE A 50 0.76 -3.41 -10.13
N ASP A 51 1.60 -4.44 -10.19
CA ASP A 51 1.52 -5.62 -9.35
C ASP A 51 2.74 -5.78 -8.45
N GLY A 52 2.59 -6.51 -7.34
CA GLY A 52 3.68 -6.86 -6.43
C GLY A 52 4.18 -5.71 -5.55
N ILE A 53 3.41 -4.63 -5.39
CA ILE A 53 3.71 -3.53 -4.48
C ILE A 53 2.61 -3.43 -3.42
N ASP A 54 2.95 -3.64 -2.15
CA ASP A 54 2.03 -3.31 -1.05
C ASP A 54 2.03 -1.79 -0.81
N ILE A 55 0.84 -1.17 -0.76
CA ILE A 55 0.69 0.27 -0.54
C ILE A 55 1.20 0.73 0.84
N ARG A 56 1.42 -0.20 1.77
CA ARG A 56 2.01 0.04 3.10
C ARG A 56 3.51 -0.20 3.15
N SER A 57 4.13 -0.51 2.01
CA SER A 57 5.59 -0.62 1.93
C SER A 57 6.24 0.63 2.51
N SER A 58 7.24 0.49 3.38
CA SER A 58 7.82 1.63 4.08
C SER A 58 9.27 1.90 3.71
N VAL A 59 9.60 3.18 3.54
CA VAL A 59 10.98 3.68 3.44
C VAL A 59 11.26 4.50 4.67
N ARG A 60 12.20 4.05 5.50
CA ARG A 60 12.56 4.72 6.78
C ARG A 60 11.33 4.98 7.68
N GLY A 61 10.36 4.07 7.67
CA GLY A 61 9.12 4.17 8.45
C GLY A 61 8.01 5.02 7.79
N ALA A 62 8.21 5.51 6.57
CA ALA A 62 7.22 6.27 5.83
C ALA A 62 6.66 5.48 4.65
N THR A 63 5.34 5.41 4.56
CA THR A 63 4.59 4.79 3.46
C THR A 63 4.32 5.81 2.34
N PRO A 64 3.93 5.38 1.13
CA PRO A 64 3.44 6.28 0.10
C PRO A 64 2.40 7.28 0.61
N LEU A 65 1.45 6.81 1.43
CA LEU A 65 0.43 7.66 2.01
C LEU A 65 1.02 8.69 3.00
N SER A 66 2.00 8.33 3.82
CA SER A 66 2.64 9.30 4.72
C SER A 66 3.44 10.36 3.97
N TYR A 67 4.10 10.01 2.87
CA TYR A 67 4.75 10.97 1.97
C TYR A 67 3.73 11.94 1.37
N PHE A 68 2.58 11.42 0.91
CA PHE A 68 1.53 12.24 0.32
C PHE A 68 0.96 13.24 1.33
N TRP A 69 0.69 12.78 2.55
CA TRP A 69 0.21 13.67 3.62
C TRP A 69 1.25 14.71 4.03
N TYR A 70 2.51 14.31 4.19
CA TYR A 70 3.59 15.26 4.45
C TYR A 70 3.61 16.36 3.39
N HIS A 71 3.52 15.98 2.12
CA HIS A 71 3.48 16.91 1.00
C HIS A 71 2.26 17.84 1.07
N LEU A 72 1.06 17.29 1.29
CA LEU A 72 -0.20 18.04 1.42
C LEU A 72 -0.19 19.04 2.58
N MET A 73 0.48 18.68 3.67
CA MET A 73 0.57 19.46 4.92
C MET A 73 1.72 20.46 4.92
N SER A 74 2.73 20.26 4.07
CA SER A 74 3.87 21.16 4.00
C SER A 74 3.42 22.54 3.49
N GLN A 75 3.71 23.59 4.26
CA GLN A 75 3.38 24.98 3.90
C GLN A 75 4.39 25.58 2.91
N SER A 76 5.24 24.76 2.30
CA SER A 76 6.34 25.26 1.48
C SER A 76 5.82 25.74 0.13
N THR A 77 5.52 27.03 0.03
CA THR A 77 5.26 27.74 -1.23
C THR A 77 6.53 28.01 -2.04
N ALA A 78 7.70 27.56 -1.55
CA ALA A 78 9.00 27.95 -2.08
C ALA A 78 9.31 27.38 -3.47
N SER A 79 8.53 26.41 -3.97
CA SER A 79 8.74 25.85 -5.29
C SER A 79 7.42 25.38 -5.94
N PRO A 80 7.14 25.77 -7.20
CA PRO A 80 5.93 25.32 -7.93
C PRO A 80 5.91 23.80 -8.18
N TYR A 81 7.05 23.13 -8.05
CA TYR A 81 7.14 21.66 -8.12
C TYR A 81 6.57 20.98 -6.86
N TRP A 82 6.51 21.72 -5.75
CA TRP A 82 5.99 21.28 -4.45
C TRP A 82 4.66 21.97 -4.13
N ALA A 83 3.94 22.39 -5.17
CA ALA A 83 2.61 22.96 -5.01
C ALA A 83 1.71 21.96 -4.28
N ARG A 84 1.00 22.45 -3.27
CA ARG A 84 0.05 21.65 -2.49
C ARG A 84 -0.92 20.94 -3.44
N PRO A 85 -1.12 19.61 -3.30
CA PRO A 85 -2.05 18.88 -4.16
C PRO A 85 -3.47 19.45 -4.04
N GLY A 86 -4.10 19.67 -5.19
CA GLY A 86 -5.50 20.01 -5.32
C GLY A 86 -6.42 18.80 -5.16
N GLU A 87 -7.72 19.05 -5.15
CA GLU A 87 -8.73 18.02 -4.92
C GLU A 87 -8.68 16.87 -5.94
N GLU A 88 -8.44 17.19 -7.21
CA GLU A 88 -8.31 16.18 -8.27
C GLU A 88 -7.11 15.26 -8.05
N GLU A 89 -5.98 15.81 -7.61
CA GLU A 89 -4.75 15.07 -7.36
C GLU A 89 -4.91 14.17 -6.12
N ILE A 90 -5.65 14.63 -5.11
CA ILE A 90 -6.03 13.84 -3.93
C ILE A 90 -6.92 12.66 -4.32
N LYS A 91 -8.01 12.91 -5.05
CA LYS A 91 -8.92 11.86 -5.55
C LYS A 91 -8.19 10.86 -6.45
N ALA A 92 -7.32 11.33 -7.33
CA ALA A 92 -6.55 10.47 -8.22
C ALA A 92 -5.53 9.60 -7.46
N PHE A 93 -4.88 10.14 -6.42
CA PHE A 93 -3.93 9.38 -5.62
C PHE A 93 -4.64 8.33 -4.75
N GLU A 94 -5.78 8.67 -4.15
CA GLU A 94 -6.63 7.71 -3.44
C GLU A 94 -7.06 6.56 -4.35
N ALA A 95 -7.55 6.87 -5.55
CA ALA A 95 -7.94 5.88 -6.54
C ALA A 95 -6.77 4.97 -6.96
N LEU A 96 -5.57 5.53 -7.17
CA LEU A 96 -4.35 4.75 -7.45
C LEU A 96 -4.04 3.78 -6.32
N LEU A 97 -4.02 4.24 -5.06
CA LEU A 97 -3.73 3.37 -3.92
C LEU A 97 -4.77 2.27 -3.78
N GLN A 98 -6.06 2.62 -3.93
CA GLN A 98 -7.15 1.66 -3.80
C GLN A 98 -7.04 0.56 -4.86
N ASP A 99 -6.84 0.95 -6.12
CA ASP A 99 -6.74 0.03 -7.25
C ASP A 99 -5.54 -0.94 -7.11
N VAL A 100 -4.35 -0.42 -6.76
CA VAL A 100 -3.16 -1.24 -6.52
C VAL A 100 -3.36 -2.17 -5.33
N ARG A 101 -3.88 -1.65 -4.21
CA ARG A 101 -4.14 -2.44 -3.00
C ARG A 101 -5.11 -3.57 -3.28
N ASP A 102 -6.25 -3.28 -3.91
CA ASP A 102 -7.31 -4.25 -4.11
C ASP A 102 -6.86 -5.38 -5.05
N ARG A 103 -6.03 -5.08 -6.07
CA ARG A 103 -5.39 -6.13 -6.89
C ARG A 103 -4.44 -6.99 -6.08
N VAL A 104 -3.54 -6.38 -5.32
CA VAL A 104 -2.53 -7.11 -4.53
C VAL A 104 -3.19 -7.97 -3.47
N ILE A 105 -4.21 -7.46 -2.77
CA ILE A 105 -4.99 -8.24 -1.81
C ILE A 105 -5.68 -9.41 -2.50
N LYS A 106 -6.30 -9.24 -3.67
CA LYS A 106 -6.92 -10.36 -4.39
C LYS A 106 -5.92 -11.48 -4.72
N ILE A 107 -4.76 -11.12 -5.26
CA ILE A 107 -3.69 -12.07 -5.58
C ILE A 107 -3.22 -12.81 -4.31
N GLU A 108 -3.06 -12.08 -3.21
CA GLU A 108 -2.69 -12.66 -1.92
C GLU A 108 -3.78 -13.60 -1.39
N LEU A 109 -5.05 -13.20 -1.43
CA LEU A 109 -6.17 -14.04 -1.01
C LEU A 109 -6.25 -15.35 -1.81
N ASP A 110 -6.07 -15.29 -3.13
CA ASP A 110 -6.04 -16.49 -3.98
C ASP A 110 -4.88 -17.42 -3.60
N LYS A 111 -3.71 -16.84 -3.30
CA LYS A 111 -2.55 -17.58 -2.83
C LYS A 111 -2.77 -18.24 -1.46
N LEU A 112 -3.34 -17.50 -0.50
CA LEU A 112 -3.66 -18.05 0.83
C LEU A 112 -4.71 -19.16 0.74
N GLN A 113 -5.70 -19.01 -0.15
CA GLN A 113 -6.70 -20.04 -0.39
C GLN A 113 -6.08 -21.34 -0.94
N ALA A 114 -5.09 -21.23 -1.83
CA ALA A 114 -4.33 -22.37 -2.33
C ALA A 114 -3.50 -23.04 -1.23
N ILE A 115 -2.87 -22.26 -0.35
CA ILE A 115 -2.13 -22.78 0.82
C ILE A 115 -3.07 -23.58 1.75
N ILE A 116 -4.26 -23.04 2.05
CA ILE A 116 -5.27 -23.76 2.85
C ILE A 116 -5.64 -25.10 2.20
N ALA A 117 -5.82 -25.13 0.87
CA ALA A 117 -6.10 -26.37 0.15
C ALA A 117 -4.94 -27.38 0.26
N MET A 118 -3.69 -26.93 0.12
CA MET A 118 -2.50 -27.76 0.32
C MET A 118 -2.45 -28.37 1.72
N ILE A 119 -2.73 -27.58 2.76
CA ILE A 119 -2.77 -28.07 4.15
C ILE A 119 -3.86 -29.15 4.29
N LYS A 120 -5.07 -28.91 3.78
CA LYS A 120 -6.20 -29.86 3.83
C LYS A 120 -5.91 -31.16 3.06
N GLU A 121 -5.12 -31.09 1.99
CA GLU A 121 -4.67 -32.24 1.21
C GLU A 121 -3.45 -32.97 1.82
N GLY A 122 -2.88 -32.45 2.92
CA GLY A 122 -1.68 -33.02 3.55
C GLY A 122 -0.37 -32.71 2.81
N LYS A 123 -0.38 -31.76 1.88
CA LYS A 123 0.81 -31.27 1.15
C LYS A 123 1.60 -30.26 1.98
N ILE A 124 2.06 -30.71 3.15
CA ILE A 124 2.65 -29.85 4.18
C ILE A 124 3.93 -29.14 3.69
N LEU A 125 4.77 -29.83 2.92
CA LEU A 125 6.01 -29.24 2.40
C LEU A 125 5.73 -28.08 1.42
N GLU A 126 4.79 -28.29 0.48
CA GLU A 126 4.39 -27.28 -0.50
C GLU A 126 3.74 -26.07 0.20
N ALA A 127 2.83 -26.33 1.14
CA ALA A 127 2.18 -25.26 1.91
C ALA A 127 3.19 -24.39 2.67
N ARG A 128 4.22 -24.99 3.27
CA ARG A 128 5.27 -24.27 3.98
C ARG A 128 6.16 -23.46 3.06
N GLU A 129 6.51 -23.99 1.89
CA GLU A 129 7.28 -23.24 0.89
C GLU A 129 6.53 -21.99 0.44
N GLU A 130 5.23 -22.12 0.16
CA GLU A 130 4.39 -20.99 -0.24
C GLU A 130 4.20 -19.97 0.90
N LEU A 131 4.04 -20.42 2.15
CA LEU A 131 4.02 -19.52 3.32
C LEU A 131 5.32 -18.74 3.48
N CYS A 132 6.47 -19.39 3.29
CA CYS A 132 7.77 -18.72 3.29
C CYS A 132 7.86 -17.64 2.21
N GLN A 133 7.32 -17.89 1.02
CA GLN A 133 7.27 -16.88 -0.04
C GLN A 133 6.39 -15.68 0.36
N VAL A 134 5.20 -15.91 0.93
CA VAL A 134 4.32 -14.83 1.41
C VAL A 134 5.02 -14.01 2.49
N MET A 135 5.64 -14.66 3.47
CA MET A 135 6.44 -14.01 4.50
C MET A 135 7.55 -13.14 3.89
N GLN A 136 8.30 -13.67 2.93
CA GLN A 136 9.39 -12.92 2.28
C GLN A 136 8.88 -11.67 1.55
N VAL A 137 7.70 -11.74 0.91
CA VAL A 137 7.06 -10.57 0.29
C VAL A 137 6.78 -9.49 1.34
N LYS A 138 6.22 -9.87 2.52
CA LYS A 138 5.96 -8.93 3.61
C LYS A 138 7.24 -8.35 4.21
N THR A 139 8.28 -9.16 4.40
CA THR A 139 9.60 -8.69 4.84
C THR A 139 10.21 -7.70 3.86
N ASN A 140 10.15 -7.97 2.56
CA ASN A 140 10.65 -7.06 1.53
C ASN A 140 9.88 -5.74 1.50
N ALA A 141 8.57 -5.79 1.77
CA ALA A 141 7.73 -4.61 1.94
C ALA A 141 7.90 -3.93 3.30
N ARG A 142 8.66 -4.51 4.24
CA ARG A 142 8.84 -4.04 5.63
C ARG A 142 7.53 -3.95 6.42
N ILE A 143 6.66 -4.94 6.24
CA ILE A 143 5.40 -5.11 6.96
C ILE A 143 5.63 -6.17 8.04
N GLU A 144 6.42 -5.79 9.05
CA GLU A 144 6.99 -6.73 10.04
C GLU A 144 5.92 -7.51 10.81
N ARG A 145 4.80 -6.87 11.14
CA ARG A 145 3.71 -7.53 11.88
C ARG A 145 3.11 -8.69 11.09
N GLU A 146 2.81 -8.47 9.81
CA GLU A 146 2.26 -9.53 8.96
C GLU A 146 3.32 -10.60 8.66
N ALA A 147 4.59 -10.21 8.47
CA ALA A 147 5.67 -11.17 8.30
C ALA A 147 5.78 -12.11 9.51
N GLU A 148 5.68 -11.60 10.73
CA GLU A 148 5.68 -12.44 11.94
C GLU A 148 4.41 -13.30 12.04
N THR A 149 3.23 -12.79 11.65
CA THR A 149 2.01 -13.61 11.58
C THR A 149 2.21 -14.82 10.68
N PHE A 150 2.74 -14.64 9.47
CA PHE A 150 3.00 -15.76 8.57
C PHE A 150 4.11 -16.70 9.08
N ARG A 151 5.10 -16.17 9.81
CA ARG A 151 6.12 -16.99 10.49
C ARG A 151 5.51 -17.90 11.55
N VAL A 152 4.57 -17.39 12.35
CA VAL A 152 3.87 -18.17 13.37
C VAL A 152 3.00 -19.24 12.72
N ILE A 153 2.26 -18.90 11.66
CA ILE A 153 1.44 -19.86 10.91
C ILE A 153 2.30 -20.97 10.29
N GLU A 154 3.44 -20.62 9.69
CA GLU A 154 4.37 -21.61 9.13
C GLU A 154 4.87 -22.59 10.21
N LEU A 155 5.17 -22.08 11.42
CA LEU A 155 5.55 -22.91 12.55
C LEU A 155 4.40 -23.82 13.00
N GLN A 156 3.17 -23.34 13.03
CA GLN A 156 1.99 -24.18 13.35
C GLN A 156 1.85 -25.33 12.35
N VAL A 157 1.95 -25.04 11.05
CA VAL A 157 1.91 -26.08 10.00
C VAL A 157 3.04 -27.09 10.17
N LYS A 158 4.25 -26.63 10.48
CA LYS A 158 5.41 -27.49 10.72
C LYS A 158 5.22 -28.44 11.90
N GLU A 159 4.64 -27.97 12.99
CA GLU A 159 4.41 -28.76 14.21
C GLU A 159 3.12 -29.59 14.15
N GLY A 160 2.42 -29.60 13.00
CA GLY A 160 1.20 -30.37 12.79
C GLY A 160 -0.06 -29.75 13.42
N MET A 161 0.01 -28.49 13.85
CA MET A 161 -1.14 -27.72 14.34
C MET A 161 -1.92 -27.14 13.15
N LEU A 162 -2.56 -28.00 12.37
CA LEU A 162 -3.13 -27.64 11.07
C LEU A 162 -4.42 -26.82 11.19
N GLU A 163 -5.33 -27.19 12.11
CA GLU A 163 -6.59 -26.48 12.29
C GLU A 163 -6.37 -25.03 12.77
N PRO A 164 -5.53 -24.76 13.80
CA PRO A 164 -5.21 -23.38 14.19
C PRO A 164 -4.51 -22.57 13.09
N ALA A 165 -3.69 -23.23 12.26
CA ALA A 165 -3.03 -22.58 11.13
C ALA A 165 -4.04 -22.14 10.06
N ILE A 166 -5.01 -23.02 9.73
CA ILE A 166 -6.09 -22.70 8.79
C ILE A 166 -6.95 -21.57 9.33
N GLU A 167 -7.34 -21.61 10.60
CA GLU A 167 -8.14 -20.56 11.24
C GLU A 167 -7.42 -19.21 11.18
N SER A 168 -6.12 -19.17 11.52
CA SER A 168 -5.32 -17.94 11.46
C SER A 168 -5.22 -17.37 10.02
N LEU A 169 -5.14 -18.24 9.02
CA LEU A 169 -5.14 -17.83 7.61
C LEU A 169 -6.51 -17.25 7.21
N GLU A 170 -7.60 -17.91 7.58
CA GLU A 170 -8.97 -17.46 7.28
C GLU A 170 -9.26 -16.10 7.96
N GLU A 171 -8.85 -15.92 9.21
CA GLU A 171 -8.94 -14.62 9.91
C GLU A 171 -8.15 -13.52 9.20
N PHE A 172 -6.91 -13.80 8.79
CA PHE A 172 -6.09 -12.85 8.04
C PHE A 172 -6.76 -12.46 6.72
N MET A 173 -7.35 -13.44 6.03
CA MET A 173 -8.10 -13.21 4.79
C MET A 173 -9.32 -12.30 5.03
N ASP A 174 -10.06 -12.50 6.12
CA ASP A 174 -11.22 -11.67 6.47
C ASP A 174 -10.82 -10.22 6.78
N VAL A 175 -9.75 -10.01 7.53
CA VAL A 175 -9.18 -8.67 7.76
C VAL A 175 -8.78 -8.03 6.43
N SER A 176 -8.14 -8.78 5.54
CA SER A 176 -7.72 -8.30 4.22
C SER A 176 -8.91 -7.94 3.33
N ARG A 177 -9.99 -8.72 3.36
CA ARG A 177 -11.26 -8.40 2.67
C ARG A 177 -11.90 -7.12 3.23
N ALA A 178 -11.92 -6.95 4.55
CA ALA A 178 -12.43 -5.75 5.19
C ALA A 178 -11.64 -4.50 4.79
N ARG A 179 -10.32 -4.61 4.63
CA ARG A 179 -9.48 -3.50 4.14
C ARG A 179 -9.88 -3.03 2.75
N MET A 180 -10.25 -3.93 1.83
CA MET A 180 -10.75 -3.54 0.50
C MET A 180 -12.05 -2.72 0.54
N GLN A 181 -12.86 -2.84 1.61
CA GLN A 181 -14.14 -2.13 1.75
C GLN A 181 -14.00 -0.70 2.28
N VAL A 182 -12.81 -0.34 2.77
CA VAL A 182 -12.54 1.01 3.28
C VAL A 182 -11.56 1.72 2.35
N SER A 183 -11.61 3.05 2.36
CA SER A 183 -10.62 3.86 1.67
C SER A 183 -9.20 3.53 2.18
N PRO A 184 -8.18 3.46 1.30
CA PRO A 184 -6.80 3.28 1.73
C PRO A 184 -6.30 4.42 2.61
N PHE A 185 -6.93 5.60 2.56
CA PHE A 185 -6.60 6.73 3.44
C PHE A 185 -7.08 6.52 4.88
N LEU A 186 -7.93 5.51 5.10
CA LEU A 186 -8.53 5.19 6.40
C LEU A 186 -7.88 4.01 7.11
N GLU A 187 -6.89 3.37 6.49
CA GLU A 187 -6.26 2.22 7.11
C GLU A 187 -5.46 2.64 8.37
N PRO A 188 -5.68 1.98 9.52
CA PRO A 188 -5.16 2.42 10.82
C PRO A 188 -3.63 2.29 10.98
N GLU A 189 -2.93 1.72 9.99
CA GLU A 189 -1.52 1.34 10.07
C GLU A 189 -0.52 2.40 9.59
N VAL A 190 -0.96 3.64 9.35
CA VAL A 190 0.00 4.73 9.09
C VAL A 190 0.89 4.92 10.32
N ASP A 191 2.17 4.58 10.18
CA ASP A 191 3.17 4.63 11.24
C ASP A 191 3.24 6.05 11.83
N PRO A 192 2.90 6.23 13.12
CA PRO A 192 2.93 7.52 13.81
C PRO A 192 4.34 8.13 13.89
N ILE A 193 5.38 7.31 13.77
CA ILE A 193 6.77 7.70 14.06
C ILE A 193 7.26 8.74 13.05
N TYR A 194 7.01 8.55 11.75
CA TYR A 194 7.45 9.53 10.75
C TYR A 194 6.86 10.92 11.02
N PHE A 195 5.57 10.97 11.35
CA PHE A 195 4.85 12.20 11.66
C PHE A 195 5.30 12.86 12.96
N GLN A 196 5.57 12.07 14.00
CA GLN A 196 6.04 12.59 15.29
C GLN A 196 7.38 13.33 15.16
N TYR A 197 8.24 12.92 14.22
CA TYR A 197 9.54 13.53 14.02
C TYR A 197 9.58 14.61 12.93
N HIS A 198 8.66 14.63 11.95
CA HIS A 198 8.76 15.48 10.76
C HIS A 198 7.59 16.46 10.55
N CYS A 199 6.48 16.32 11.30
CA CYS A 199 5.34 17.23 11.24
C CYS A 199 5.15 17.97 12.57
N ARG A 200 4.88 19.28 12.52
CA ARG A 200 4.44 20.03 13.71
C ARG A 200 2.95 19.72 13.97
N GLY A 201 2.68 18.63 14.69
CA GLY A 201 1.33 18.22 15.09
C GLY A 201 1.29 16.79 15.62
N THR A 202 0.32 16.47 16.48
CA THR A 202 0.09 15.13 17.00
C THR A 202 -0.63 14.24 15.97
N LYS A 203 -0.48 12.91 16.09
CA LYS A 203 -1.26 11.94 15.29
C LYS A 203 -2.77 12.22 15.36
N ALA A 204 -3.26 12.63 16.52
CA ALA A 204 -4.67 12.93 16.75
C ALA A 204 -5.15 14.17 15.97
N GLU A 205 -4.38 15.26 15.99
CA GLU A 205 -4.69 16.47 15.23
C GLU A 205 -4.68 16.21 13.72
N MET A 206 -3.80 15.33 13.25
CA MET A 206 -3.77 14.92 11.85
C MET A 206 -4.97 14.05 11.48
N MET A 207 -5.31 13.04 12.30
CA MET A 207 -6.49 12.20 12.07
C MET A 207 -7.78 13.02 12.09
N GLU A 208 -7.87 14.02 12.98
CA GLU A 208 -9.00 14.94 13.04
C GLU A 208 -9.03 15.89 11.84
N LEU A 209 -7.89 16.44 11.43
CA LEU A 209 -7.80 17.23 10.20
C LEU A 209 -8.16 16.40 8.97
N MET A 210 -7.75 15.13 8.91
CA MET A 210 -8.12 14.20 7.84
C MET A 210 -9.63 13.91 7.85
N ARG A 211 -10.23 13.78 9.03
CA ARG A 211 -11.69 13.64 9.19
C ARG A 211 -12.42 14.90 8.70
N VAL A 212 -11.97 16.08 9.13
CA VAL A 212 -12.58 17.38 8.79
C VAL A 212 -12.43 17.70 7.30
N LYS A 213 -11.22 17.56 6.74
CA LYS A 213 -10.98 17.80 5.31
C LYS A 213 -11.80 16.88 4.41
N ARG A 214 -12.04 15.64 4.87
CA ARG A 214 -12.95 14.70 4.22
C ARG A 214 -14.39 15.20 4.23
N GLU A 215 -14.91 15.58 5.39
CA GLU A 215 -16.28 16.12 5.48
C GLU A 215 -16.46 17.34 4.57
N GLU A 216 -15.46 18.22 4.50
CA GLU A 216 -15.45 19.37 3.59
C GLU A 216 -15.49 18.95 2.11
N TRP A 217 -14.64 18.02 1.66
CA TRP A 217 -14.56 17.61 0.25
C TRP A 217 -15.75 16.79 -0.24
N TYR A 218 -16.34 15.97 0.63
CA TYR A 218 -17.48 15.13 0.26
C TYR A 218 -18.84 15.84 0.39
N THR A 219 -18.92 16.96 1.13
CA THR A 219 -20.16 17.79 1.21
C THR A 219 -20.26 18.88 0.15
N THR A 220 -19.14 19.31 -0.45
CA THR A 220 -19.14 20.31 -1.54
C THR A 220 -19.30 19.71 -2.95
N SER A 221 -19.34 18.37 -3.06
CA SER A 221 -19.53 17.64 -4.32
C SER A 221 -20.97 17.13 -4.53
N GLY A 222 -21.94 17.57 -3.71
CA GLY A 222 -23.36 17.17 -3.76
C GLY A 222 -24.26 18.17 -4.48
#